data_AF-A0AAU6GIU0-F1
#
_entry.id   AF-A0AAU6GIU0-F1
#
_cell.length_a   1.000
_cell.length_b   1.000
_cell.length_c   1.000
_cell.angle_alpha   90.00
_cell.angle_beta   90.00
_cell.angle_gamma   90.00
#
_symmetry.space_group_name_H-M   'P 1'
#
loop_
_entity.id
_entity.type
_entity.pdbx_description
1 polymer ?
#
loop_
_entity_poly.entity_id
_entity_poly.type
_entity_poly.pdbx_seq_one_letter_code
_entity_poly.pdbx_strand_id
1 'polypeptide(L)'
;MLLTPAELPRTQIIERTRHRNEDIHRRLEKRWTISVIARRLSLDRKTVRRFRDTDLNDLVAPARERSPNGVLEPFKADLNARFAEAQGQVSGIRLFLEIQARRHHCSRQVVRKHLAALRTGTAEPVLADIPSPRKITSWIMRPRETLTESQGERLLQVRLACPDITRACDLARAFADLVRHQRGYLLLEWIRQAEQDAPKPMKGFAGFLRQDLDAVTAGLTLPWSSGVVEGHVNRVKTLKRAMYGRASFALLRTRILTQS
;
A
#
# COMPACT_ATOMS: atom_id res chain seq x y z
N MET A 1 -17.70 27.24 -20.42
CA MET A 1 -16.51 26.56 -21.00
C MET A 1 -15.93 25.64 -19.94
N LEU A 2 -16.12 24.32 -20.09
CA LEU A 2 -15.58 23.32 -19.17
C LEU A 2 -14.08 23.21 -19.42
N LEU A 3 -13.28 23.61 -18.43
CA LEU A 3 -11.83 23.41 -18.42
C LEU A 3 -11.56 21.91 -18.53
N THR A 4 -11.00 21.48 -19.65
CA THR A 4 -10.43 20.14 -19.81
C THR A 4 -9.37 19.96 -18.72
N PRO A 5 -9.45 18.92 -17.86
CA PRO A 5 -8.42 18.70 -16.87
C PRO A 5 -7.10 18.45 -17.60
N ALA A 6 -6.10 19.29 -17.33
CA ALA A 6 -4.78 19.20 -17.92
C ALA A 6 -4.25 17.76 -17.80
N GLU A 7 -4.03 17.09 -18.93
CA GLU A 7 -3.44 15.75 -18.94
C GLU A 7 -2.02 15.84 -18.37
N LEU A 8 -1.84 15.33 -17.15
CA LEU A 8 -0.53 15.17 -16.51
C LEU A 8 0.42 14.42 -17.46
N PRO A 9 1.73 14.74 -17.46
CA PRO A 9 2.70 14.17 -18.38
C PRO A 9 2.70 12.63 -18.31
N ARG A 10 2.44 12.01 -19.46
CA ARG A 10 2.35 10.56 -19.66
C ARG A 10 3.71 9.92 -19.41
N THR A 11 3.92 9.33 -18.24
CA THR A 11 5.15 8.56 -17.98
C THR A 11 5.16 7.29 -18.82
N GLN A 12 6.34 6.79 -19.20
CA GLN A 12 6.47 5.52 -19.95
C GLN A 12 5.78 4.33 -19.26
N ILE A 13 5.64 4.38 -17.92
CA ILE A 13 4.93 3.35 -17.13
C ILE A 13 3.42 3.42 -17.37
N ILE A 14 2.86 4.63 -17.47
CA ILE A 14 1.44 4.85 -17.74
C ILE A 14 1.10 4.33 -19.15
N GLU A 15 1.91 4.69 -20.15
CA GLU A 15 1.72 4.25 -21.54
C GLU A 15 1.81 2.73 -21.69
N ARG A 16 2.82 2.09 -21.07
CA ARG A 16 2.93 0.63 -21.06
C ARG A 16 1.73 -0.05 -20.41
N THR A 17 1.17 0.56 -19.36
CA THR A 17 0.00 0.01 -18.65
C THR A 17 -1.25 0.14 -19.51
N ARG A 18 -1.46 1.29 -20.16
CA ARG A 18 -2.56 1.51 -21.11
C ARG A 18 -2.51 0.55 -22.28
N HIS A 19 -1.37 0.50 -22.97
CA HIS A 19 -1.19 -0.39 -24.12
C HIS A 19 -1.45 -1.86 -23.74
N ARG A 20 -0.97 -2.29 -22.57
CA ARG A 20 -1.21 -3.65 -22.07
C ARG A 20 -2.68 -3.90 -21.72
N ASN A 21 -3.38 -2.91 -21.16
CA ASN A 21 -4.80 -3.01 -20.86
C ASN A 21 -5.61 -3.16 -22.15
N GLU A 22 -5.38 -2.29 -23.14
CA GLU A 22 -6.01 -2.38 -24.47
C GLU A 22 -5.76 -3.73 -25.14
N ASP A 23 -4.53 -4.22 -25.10
CA ASP A 23 -4.16 -5.51 -25.69
C ASP A 23 -4.92 -6.69 -25.06
N ILE A 24 -5.09 -6.67 -23.73
CA ILE A 24 -5.82 -7.72 -23.01
C ILE A 24 -7.31 -7.64 -23.32
N HIS A 25 -7.91 -6.45 -23.28
CA HIS A 25 -9.33 -6.26 -23.56
C HIS A 25 -9.71 -6.60 -25.00
N ARG A 26 -8.89 -6.22 -25.99
CA ARG A 26 -9.09 -6.61 -27.40
C ARG A 26 -9.12 -8.12 -27.61
N ARG A 27 -8.35 -8.87 -26.82
CA ARG A 27 -8.32 -10.34 -26.89
C ARG A 27 -9.50 -10.97 -26.13
N LEU A 28 -9.96 -10.34 -25.06
CA LEU A 28 -11.17 -10.74 -24.35
C LEU A 28 -12.43 -10.55 -25.21
N GLU A 29 -12.52 -9.47 -25.99
CA GLU A 29 -13.59 -9.24 -26.96
C GLU A 29 -13.67 -10.36 -28.01
N LYS A 30 -12.52 -10.89 -28.43
CA LYS A 30 -12.42 -12.08 -29.30
C LYS A 30 -12.75 -13.40 -28.58
N ARG A 31 -13.27 -13.35 -27.35
CA ARG A 31 -13.61 -14.48 -26.48
C ARG A 31 -12.45 -15.42 -26.15
N TRP A 32 -11.21 -14.91 -26.17
CA TRP A 32 -10.07 -15.71 -25.75
C TRP A 32 -10.10 -15.98 -24.24
N THR A 33 -9.76 -17.19 -23.83
CA THR A 33 -9.67 -17.52 -22.40
C THR A 33 -8.45 -16.85 -21.77
N ILE A 34 -8.52 -16.55 -20.47
CA ILE A 34 -7.40 -15.99 -19.69
C ILE A 34 -6.11 -16.80 -19.91
N SER A 35 -6.21 -18.13 -19.97
CA SER A 35 -5.07 -19.03 -20.15
C SER A 35 -4.41 -18.90 -21.52
N VAL A 36 -5.16 -18.55 -22.56
CA VAL A 36 -4.63 -18.30 -23.92
C VAL A 36 -3.98 -16.93 -23.98
N ILE A 37 -4.63 -15.91 -23.42
CA ILE A 37 -4.10 -14.54 -23.36
C ILE A 37 -2.78 -14.50 -22.59
N ALA A 38 -2.72 -15.17 -21.44
CA ALA A 38 -1.52 -15.30 -20.61
C ALA A 38 -0.33 -15.90 -21.40
N ARG A 39 -0.56 -17.01 -22.12
CA ARG A 39 0.47 -17.64 -22.95
C ARG A 39 0.91 -16.77 -24.11
N ARG A 40 -0.03 -16.11 -24.81
CA ARG A 40 0.29 -15.30 -25.99
C ARG A 40 1.05 -14.02 -25.65
N LEU A 41 0.76 -13.43 -24.50
CA LEU A 41 1.40 -12.20 -24.02
C LEU A 41 2.60 -12.46 -23.09
N SER A 42 2.95 -13.72 -22.84
CA SER A 42 3.97 -14.12 -21.84
C SER A 42 3.73 -13.46 -20.48
N LEU A 43 2.47 -13.47 -20.03
CA LEU A 43 2.02 -12.91 -18.76
C LEU A 43 1.55 -14.00 -17.81
N ASP A 44 1.70 -13.75 -16.51
CA ASP A 44 1.04 -14.58 -15.50
C ASP A 44 -0.49 -14.46 -15.58
N ARG A 45 -1.20 -15.56 -15.28
CA ARG A 45 -2.67 -15.60 -15.31
C ARG A 45 -3.29 -14.62 -14.33
N LYS A 46 -2.67 -14.36 -13.17
CA LYS A 46 -3.15 -13.37 -12.19
C LYS A 46 -3.02 -11.95 -12.73
N THR A 47 -1.98 -11.66 -13.50
CA THR A 47 -1.83 -10.37 -14.19
C THR A 47 -2.96 -10.17 -15.18
N VAL A 48 -3.25 -11.15 -16.04
CA VAL A 48 -4.36 -11.03 -17.00
C VAL A 48 -5.71 -10.86 -16.29
N ARG A 49 -5.96 -11.60 -15.19
CA ARG A 49 -7.15 -11.40 -14.36
C ARG A 49 -7.22 -10.00 -13.76
N ARG A 50 -6.11 -9.49 -13.21
CA ARG A 50 -6.02 -8.14 -12.67
C ARG A 50 -6.41 -7.09 -13.72
N PHE A 51 -5.86 -7.18 -14.93
CA PHE A 51 -6.18 -6.24 -16.00
C PHE A 51 -7.63 -6.34 -16.48
N ARG A 52 -8.25 -7.53 -16.44
CA ARG A 52 -9.67 -7.72 -16.77
C ARG A 52 -10.60 -7.18 -15.68
N ASP A 53 -10.24 -7.36 -14.42
CA ASP A 53 -11.12 -7.16 -13.26
C ASP A 53 -10.94 -5.78 -12.59
N THR A 54 -10.00 -4.95 -13.08
CA THR A 54 -9.65 -3.64 -12.48
C THR A 54 -9.80 -2.53 -13.50
N ASP A 55 -10.39 -1.40 -13.10
CA ASP A 55 -10.52 -0.23 -13.98
C ASP A 55 -9.16 0.33 -14.38
N LEU A 56 -9.07 0.91 -15.58
CA LEU A 56 -7.82 1.47 -16.09
C LEU A 56 -7.30 2.62 -15.22
N ASN A 57 -8.18 3.43 -14.63
CA ASN A 57 -7.77 4.52 -13.74
C ASN A 57 -7.09 3.97 -12.49
N ASP A 58 -7.60 2.89 -11.91
CA ASP A 58 -7.02 2.23 -10.74
C ASP A 58 -5.67 1.56 -11.06
N LEU A 59 -5.52 1.03 -12.28
CA LEU A 59 -4.25 0.45 -12.75
C LEU A 59 -3.17 1.52 -12.93
N VAL A 60 -3.56 2.74 -13.29
CA VAL A 60 -2.67 3.86 -13.62
C VAL A 60 -2.39 4.76 -12.40
N ALA A 61 -3.28 4.80 -11.40
CA ALA A 61 -3.14 5.62 -10.20
C ALA A 61 -1.77 5.50 -9.49
N PRO A 62 -1.21 4.29 -9.25
CA PRO A 62 0.08 4.15 -8.60
C PRO A 62 1.26 4.73 -9.41
N ALA A 63 1.11 4.84 -10.73
CA ALA A 63 2.14 5.41 -11.61
C ALA A 63 2.05 6.95 -11.68
N ARG A 64 0.88 7.53 -11.42
CA ARG A 64 0.69 8.98 -11.23
C ARG A 64 1.27 9.43 -9.88
N GLU A 65 1.06 8.63 -8.83
CA GLU A 65 1.56 8.91 -7.47
C GLU A 65 3.09 8.74 -7.34
N ARG A 66 3.73 7.97 -8.24
CA ARG A 66 5.18 7.74 -8.27
C ARG A 66 5.99 8.79 -9.05
N SER A 67 5.42 9.96 -9.33
CA SER A 67 6.19 11.04 -9.96
C SER A 67 7.42 11.37 -9.08
N PRO A 68 8.63 11.53 -9.65
CA PRO A 68 9.87 11.71 -8.89
C PRO A 68 9.95 13.12 -8.28
N ASN A 69 9.10 13.42 -7.30
CA ASN A 69 9.07 14.71 -6.59
C ASN A 69 9.36 14.57 -5.09
N GLY A 70 9.88 13.42 -4.63
CA GLY A 70 10.02 13.10 -3.20
C GLY A 70 10.91 14.03 -2.37
N VAL A 71 11.67 14.92 -3.00
CA VAL A 71 12.53 15.88 -2.31
C VAL A 71 11.90 17.29 -2.24
N LEU A 72 11.07 17.65 -3.23
CA LEU A 72 10.45 18.98 -3.29
C LEU A 72 9.03 19.00 -2.72
N GLU A 73 8.32 17.85 -2.71
CA GLU A 73 6.91 17.76 -2.29
C GLU A 73 6.62 18.45 -0.95
N PRO A 74 7.43 18.27 0.12
CA PRO A 74 7.19 18.94 1.40
C PRO A 74 7.23 20.47 1.33
N PHE A 75 7.88 21.02 0.31
CA PHE A 75 8.12 22.46 0.15
C PHE A 75 7.34 23.09 -1.00
N LYS A 76 6.59 22.30 -1.79
CA LYS A 76 5.78 22.87 -2.88
C LYS A 76 4.74 23.86 -2.34
N ALA A 77 4.13 23.59 -1.19
CA ALA A 77 3.19 24.51 -0.55
C ALA A 77 3.84 25.85 -0.20
N ASP A 78 4.97 25.82 0.52
CA ASP A 78 5.75 27.01 0.87
C ASP A 78 6.24 27.78 -0.36
N LEU A 79 6.72 27.07 -1.39
CA LEU A 79 7.19 27.68 -2.64
C LEU A 79 6.06 28.33 -3.41
N ASN A 80 4.88 27.69 -3.47
CA ASN A 80 3.70 28.24 -4.11
C ASN A 80 3.18 29.46 -3.36
N ALA A 81 3.17 29.43 -2.02
CA ALA A 81 2.79 30.57 -1.18
C ALA A 81 3.73 31.76 -1.41
N ARG A 82 5.05 31.54 -1.34
CA ARG A 82 6.05 32.60 -1.62
C ARG A 82 6.00 33.11 -3.05
N PHE A 83 5.67 32.25 -4.02
CA PHE A 83 5.49 32.65 -5.40
C PHE A 83 4.26 33.56 -5.57
N ALA A 84 3.15 33.23 -4.90
CA ALA A 84 1.93 34.02 -4.91
C ALA A 84 2.13 35.37 -4.18
N GLU A 85 2.75 35.37 -3.00
CA GLU A 85 3.08 36.57 -2.22
C GLU A 85 3.97 37.54 -3.02
N ALA A 86 4.95 37.02 -3.76
CA ALA A 86 5.86 37.82 -4.57
C ALA A 86 5.32 38.15 -5.98
N GLN A 87 4.04 37.87 -6.27
CA GLN A 87 3.42 38.10 -7.59
C GLN A 87 4.25 37.51 -8.76
N GLY A 88 4.90 36.37 -8.55
CA GLY A 88 5.75 35.70 -9.53
C GLY A 88 7.20 36.22 -9.67
N GLN A 89 7.55 37.32 -9.00
CA GLN A 89 8.90 37.90 -8.98
C GLN A 89 9.81 37.28 -7.90
N VAL A 90 10.01 35.96 -7.99
CA VAL A 90 10.86 35.22 -7.02
C VAL A 90 12.17 34.72 -7.64
N SER A 91 13.29 35.02 -6.95
CA SER A 91 14.60 34.48 -7.31
C SER A 91 14.74 33.02 -6.83
N GLY A 92 14.92 32.10 -7.78
CA GLY A 92 15.10 30.68 -7.46
C GLY A 92 16.36 30.36 -6.65
N ILE A 93 17.37 31.25 -6.68
CA ILE A 93 18.59 31.13 -5.86
C ILE A 93 18.26 31.43 -4.39
N ARG A 94 17.51 32.50 -4.14
CA ARG A 94 17.14 32.93 -2.79
C ARG A 94 16.28 31.87 -2.09
N LEU A 95 15.26 31.37 -2.78
CA LEU A 95 14.39 30.30 -2.26
C LEU A 95 15.16 28.99 -2.02
N PHE A 96 16.12 28.66 -2.88
CA PHE A 96 16.98 27.50 -2.68
C PHE A 96 17.82 27.62 -1.40
N LEU A 97 18.45 28.77 -1.16
CA LEU A 97 19.25 29.03 0.04
C LEU A 97 18.39 29.00 1.31
N GLU A 98 17.17 29.52 1.27
CA GLU A 98 16.22 29.46 2.38
C GLU A 98 15.80 28.02 2.72
N ILE A 99 15.58 27.16 1.72
CA ILE A 99 15.27 25.73 1.92
C ILE A 99 16.50 24.99 2.45
N GLN A 100 17.69 25.29 1.95
CA GLN A 100 18.94 24.68 2.39
C GLN A 100 19.27 25.03 3.85
N ALA A 101 19.03 26.28 4.26
CA ALA A 101 19.22 26.75 5.63
C ALA A 101 18.35 25.99 6.65
N ARG A 102 17.21 25.44 6.20
CA ARG A 102 16.34 24.58 7.02
C ARG A 102 16.84 23.13 7.14
N ARG A 103 18.10 22.85 6.75
CA ARG A 103 18.77 21.53 6.78
C ARG A 103 18.15 20.47 5.88
N HIS A 104 17.79 20.86 4.66
CA HIS A 104 17.19 19.93 3.68
C HIS A 104 17.99 19.87 2.38
N HIS A 105 18.11 18.66 1.85
CA HIS A 105 18.86 18.37 0.62
C HIS A 105 17.92 18.42 -0.59
N CYS A 106 17.64 19.61 -1.12
CA CYS A 106 17.03 19.74 -2.45
C CYS A 106 18.07 20.19 -3.47
N SER A 107 17.85 19.94 -4.77
CA SER A 107 18.72 20.50 -5.81
C SER A 107 18.19 21.86 -6.27
N ARG A 108 19.08 22.84 -6.43
CA ARG A 108 18.76 24.14 -7.03
C ARG A 108 18.03 24.01 -8.37
N GLN A 109 18.38 22.99 -9.16
CA GLN A 109 17.75 22.72 -10.45
C GLN A 109 16.28 22.31 -10.31
N VAL A 110 15.93 21.59 -9.24
CA VAL A 110 14.57 21.15 -8.94
C VAL A 110 13.70 22.33 -8.53
N VAL A 111 14.19 23.22 -7.66
CA VAL A 111 13.50 24.47 -7.28
C VAL A 111 13.28 25.37 -8.50
N ARG A 112 14.31 25.55 -9.34
CA ARG A 112 14.22 26.36 -10.57
C ARG A 112 13.17 25.81 -11.55
N LYS A 113 13.14 24.48 -11.74
CA LYS A 113 12.18 23.83 -12.64
C LYS A 113 10.74 24.00 -12.16
N HIS A 114 10.50 23.87 -10.85
CA HIS A 114 9.18 24.09 -10.25
C HIS A 114 8.71 25.55 -10.38
N LEU A 115 9.58 26.52 -10.10
CA LEU A 115 9.27 27.94 -10.29
C LEU A 115 9.03 28.30 -11.76
N ALA A 116 9.74 27.68 -12.70
CA ALA A 116 9.47 27.87 -14.12
C ALA A 116 8.07 27.33 -14.48
N ALA A 117 7.71 26.15 -13.97
CA ALA A 117 6.38 25.57 -14.17
C ALA A 117 5.27 26.44 -13.56
N LEU A 118 5.50 27.06 -12.40
CA LEU A 118 4.55 28.01 -11.78
C LEU A 118 4.33 29.25 -12.66
N ARG A 119 5.39 29.79 -13.26
CA ARG A 119 5.29 30.94 -14.18
C ARG A 119 4.54 30.61 -15.47
N THR A 120 4.69 29.40 -15.98
CA THR A 120 4.02 28.95 -17.20
C THR A 120 2.63 28.38 -16.94
N GLY A 121 2.15 28.35 -15.68
CA GLY A 121 0.85 27.78 -15.31
C GLY A 121 0.78 26.26 -15.47
N THR A 122 1.91 25.58 -15.62
CA THR A 122 2.01 24.11 -15.80
C THR A 122 2.48 23.40 -14.55
N ALA A 123 2.61 24.11 -13.42
CA ALA A 123 2.96 23.50 -12.15
C ALA A 123 1.91 22.47 -11.74
N GLU A 124 2.38 21.28 -11.38
CA GLU A 124 1.52 20.28 -10.78
C GLU A 124 0.93 20.85 -9.47
N PRO A 125 -0.38 20.63 -9.22
CA PRO A 125 -0.98 21.01 -7.95
C PRO A 125 -0.20 20.34 -6.80
N VAL A 126 -0.08 21.05 -5.69
CA VAL A 126 0.48 20.48 -4.45
C VAL A 126 -0.40 19.30 -4.10
N LEU A 127 0.17 18.09 -4.13
CA LEU A 127 -0.57 16.92 -3.65
C LEU A 127 -0.74 17.11 -2.14
N ALA A 128 -1.97 16.89 -1.66
CA ALA A 128 -2.18 16.78 -0.22
C ALA A 128 -1.22 15.73 0.35
N ASP A 129 -0.68 15.95 1.55
CA ASP A 129 0.15 14.97 2.26
C ASP A 129 -0.72 13.78 2.67
N ILE A 130 -1.01 12.91 1.70
CA ILE A 130 -1.79 11.69 1.89
C ILE A 130 -0.87 10.69 2.58
N PRO A 131 -1.22 10.23 3.79
CA PRO A 131 -0.43 9.22 4.48
C PRO A 131 -0.31 7.95 3.63
N SER A 132 0.89 7.39 3.56
CA SER A 132 1.09 6.16 2.80
C SER A 132 0.21 5.02 3.35
N PRO A 133 -0.18 4.04 2.50
CA PRO A 133 -0.97 2.90 2.96
C PRO A 133 -0.35 2.20 4.19
N ARG A 134 0.98 2.09 4.23
CA ARG A 134 1.71 1.51 5.37
C ARG A 134 1.57 2.35 6.66
N LYS A 135 1.56 3.68 6.56
CA LYS A 135 1.30 4.55 7.71
C LYS A 135 -0.14 4.37 8.20
N ILE A 136 -1.11 4.35 7.29
CA ILE A 136 -2.53 4.15 7.61
C ILE A 136 -2.72 2.80 8.31
N THR A 137 -2.20 1.71 7.75
CA THR A 137 -2.28 0.38 8.37
C THR A 137 -1.63 0.35 9.75
N SER A 138 -0.46 1.00 9.91
CA SER A 138 0.20 1.10 11.22
C SER A 138 -0.69 1.79 12.26
N TRP A 139 -1.37 2.88 11.89
CA TRP A 139 -2.29 3.56 12.80
C TRP A 139 -3.55 2.75 13.13
N ILE A 140 -4.07 1.99 12.17
CA ILE A 140 -5.22 1.11 12.38
C ILE A 140 -4.89 -0.01 13.38
N MET A 141 -3.72 -0.64 13.23
CA MET A 141 -3.31 -1.83 13.99
C MET A 141 -2.79 -1.51 15.40
N ARG A 142 -2.49 -0.25 15.70
CA ARG A 142 -2.02 0.19 17.03
C ARG A 142 -3.20 0.50 17.96
N PRO A 143 -3.05 0.28 19.28
CA PRO A 143 -4.03 0.75 20.26
C PRO A 143 -4.20 2.27 20.14
N ARG A 144 -5.44 2.74 20.29
CA ARG A 144 -5.81 4.15 20.05
C ARG A 144 -5.03 5.10 20.96
N GLU A 145 -4.76 4.64 22.17
CA GLU A 145 -4.09 5.34 23.26
C GLU A 145 -2.61 5.59 22.96
N THR A 146 -2.03 4.81 22.02
CA THR A 146 -0.62 4.97 21.63
C THR A 146 -0.44 5.93 20.46
N LEU A 147 -1.52 6.35 19.81
CA LEU A 147 -1.45 7.30 18.70
C LEU A 147 -1.23 8.71 19.26
N THR A 148 -0.36 9.48 18.61
CA THR A 148 -0.29 10.92 18.90
C THR A 148 -1.56 11.59 18.39
N GLU A 149 -1.92 12.75 18.95
CA GLU A 149 -3.10 13.53 18.54
C GLU A 149 -3.14 13.75 17.02
N SER A 150 -2.02 14.23 16.44
CA SER A 150 -1.87 14.40 14.99
C SER A 150 -2.05 13.10 14.18
N GLN A 151 -1.61 11.95 14.71
CA GLN A 151 -1.85 10.66 14.04
C GLN A 151 -3.33 10.27 14.09
N GLY A 152 -3.99 10.54 15.21
CA GLY A 152 -5.43 10.33 15.39
C GLY A 152 -6.26 11.17 14.42
N GLU A 153 -5.95 12.45 14.30
CA GLU A 153 -6.61 13.38 13.36
C GLU A 153 -6.42 12.95 11.90
N ARG A 154 -5.18 12.62 11.50
CA ARG A 154 -4.91 12.14 10.13
C ARG A 154 -5.64 10.84 9.84
N LEU A 155 -5.72 9.92 10.80
CA LEU A 155 -6.50 8.69 10.63
C LEU A 155 -8.00 9.01 10.49
N LEU A 156 -8.53 9.96 11.26
CA LEU A 156 -9.92 10.41 11.14
C LEU A 156 -10.20 10.99 9.75
N GLN A 157 -9.33 11.85 9.23
CA GLN A 157 -9.46 12.42 7.88
C GLN A 157 -9.53 11.32 6.81
N VAL A 158 -8.65 10.32 6.90
CA VAL A 158 -8.66 9.17 5.97
C VAL A 158 -9.97 8.38 6.08
N ARG A 159 -10.48 8.17 7.30
CA ARG A 159 -11.76 7.48 7.53
C ARG A 159 -12.94 8.25 6.94
N LEU A 160 -12.99 9.57 7.12
CA LEU A 160 -14.04 10.42 6.55
C LEU A 160 -13.99 10.44 5.01
N ALA A 161 -12.80 10.38 4.42
CA ALA A 161 -12.62 10.39 2.98
C ALA A 161 -12.99 9.06 2.29
N CYS A 162 -12.95 7.93 3.01
CA CYS A 162 -13.13 6.61 2.41
C CYS A 162 -13.94 5.66 3.32
N PRO A 163 -15.21 5.36 2.97
CA PRO A 163 -16.05 4.42 3.71
C PRO A 163 -15.43 3.03 3.85
N ASP A 164 -14.75 2.55 2.81
CA ASP A 164 -14.07 1.24 2.83
C ASP A 164 -12.97 1.19 3.89
N ILE A 165 -12.16 2.25 4.03
CA ILE A 165 -11.11 2.31 5.06
C ILE A 165 -11.74 2.43 6.45
N THR A 166 -12.84 3.17 6.58
CA THR A 166 -13.60 3.22 7.84
C THR A 166 -14.04 1.83 8.26
N ARG A 167 -14.71 1.09 7.37
CA ARG A 167 -15.19 -0.25 7.67
C ARG A 167 -14.04 -1.21 7.95
N ALA A 168 -12.95 -1.11 7.19
CA ALA A 168 -11.77 -1.94 7.41
C ALA A 168 -11.09 -1.67 8.75
N CYS A 169 -11.02 -0.41 9.16
CA CYS A 169 -10.47 -0.01 10.45
C CYS A 169 -11.28 -0.60 11.61
N ASP A 170 -12.61 -0.50 11.55
CA ASP A 170 -13.48 -1.02 12.60
C ASP A 170 -13.41 -2.54 12.73
N LEU A 171 -13.46 -3.25 11.60
CA LEU A 171 -13.33 -4.70 11.58
C LEU A 171 -11.95 -5.18 12.05
N ALA A 172 -10.88 -4.52 11.63
CA ALA A 172 -9.51 -4.86 12.06
C ALA A 172 -9.32 -4.68 13.56
N ARG A 173 -9.87 -3.60 14.14
CA ARG A 173 -9.82 -3.36 15.59
C ARG A 173 -10.65 -4.38 16.36
N ALA A 174 -11.88 -4.65 15.92
CA ALA A 174 -12.71 -5.69 16.51
C ALA A 174 -12.02 -7.06 16.50
N PHE A 175 -11.39 -7.43 15.37
CA PHE A 175 -10.64 -8.68 15.27
C PHE A 175 -9.42 -8.71 16.19
N ALA A 176 -8.64 -7.61 16.24
CA ALA A 176 -7.49 -7.52 17.12
C ALA A 176 -7.88 -7.67 18.59
N ASP A 177 -9.04 -7.16 19.01
CA ASP A 177 -9.56 -7.34 20.35
C ASP A 177 -9.99 -8.80 20.62
N LEU A 178 -10.59 -9.49 19.63
CA LEU A 178 -10.87 -10.93 19.76
C LEU A 178 -9.59 -11.74 20.01
N VAL A 179 -8.53 -11.45 19.25
CA VAL A 179 -7.23 -12.10 19.37
C VAL A 179 -6.58 -11.78 20.72
N ARG A 180 -6.54 -10.50 21.10
CA ARG A 180 -5.88 -10.05 22.34
C ARG A 180 -6.53 -10.62 23.59
N HIS A 181 -7.86 -10.77 23.58
CA HIS A 181 -8.63 -11.22 24.73
C HIS A 181 -9.07 -12.69 24.64
N GLN A 182 -8.56 -13.44 23.66
CA GLN A 182 -8.89 -14.85 23.43
C GLN A 182 -10.41 -15.12 23.45
N ARG A 183 -11.16 -14.31 22.69
CA ARG A 183 -12.62 -14.39 22.61
C ARG A 183 -13.09 -15.15 21.38
N GLY A 184 -12.56 -16.35 21.15
CA GLY A 184 -12.92 -17.16 19.98
C GLY A 184 -14.42 -17.45 19.83
N TYR A 185 -15.18 -17.47 20.94
CA TYR A 185 -16.65 -17.61 20.91
C TYR A 185 -17.39 -16.48 20.15
N LEU A 186 -16.76 -15.32 19.95
CA LEU A 186 -17.32 -14.21 19.15
C LEU A 186 -16.87 -14.24 17.68
N LEU A 187 -16.00 -15.17 17.29
CA LEU A 187 -15.39 -15.21 15.95
C LEU A 187 -16.46 -15.34 14.86
N LEU A 188 -17.43 -16.23 15.04
CA LEU A 188 -18.47 -16.46 14.03
C LEU A 188 -19.30 -15.20 13.77
N GLU A 189 -19.61 -14.44 14.82
CA GLU A 189 -20.33 -13.18 14.70
C GLU A 189 -19.49 -12.14 13.95
N TRP A 190 -18.21 -12.01 14.29
CA TRP A 190 -17.30 -11.14 13.56
C TRP A 190 -17.19 -11.51 12.06
N ILE A 191 -17.12 -12.80 11.74
CA ILE A 191 -17.08 -13.26 10.34
C ILE A 191 -18.37 -12.87 9.60
N ARG A 192 -19.54 -13.05 10.21
CA ARG A 192 -20.82 -12.67 9.61
C ARG A 192 -20.86 -11.17 9.31
N GLN A 193 -20.40 -10.34 10.25
CA GLN A 193 -20.33 -8.89 10.04
C GLN A 193 -19.37 -8.52 8.91
N ALA A 194 -18.19 -9.16 8.85
CA ALA A 194 -17.22 -8.89 7.79
C ALA A 194 -17.74 -9.29 6.40
N GLU A 195 -18.52 -10.35 6.26
CA GLU A 195 -19.02 -10.79 4.96
C GLU A 195 -20.15 -9.92 4.39
N GLN A 196 -20.92 -9.25 5.24
CA GLN A 196 -22.03 -8.42 4.82
C GLN A 196 -21.55 -7.18 4.05
N ASP A 197 -20.67 -6.39 4.66
CA ASP A 197 -20.39 -5.01 4.21
C ASP A 197 -18.89 -4.65 4.20
N ALA A 198 -17.97 -5.59 4.46
CA ALA A 198 -16.54 -5.26 4.40
C ALA A 198 -16.03 -5.05 2.96
N PRO A 199 -14.91 -4.34 2.80
CA PRO A 199 -14.20 -4.31 1.52
C PRO A 199 -13.84 -5.72 1.05
N LYS A 200 -13.81 -5.92 -0.28
CA LYS A 200 -13.59 -7.23 -0.92
C LYS A 200 -12.41 -8.04 -0.33
N PRO A 201 -11.23 -7.46 -0.02
CA PRO A 201 -10.13 -8.21 0.60
C PRO A 201 -10.48 -8.76 1.98
N MET A 202 -11.25 -8.03 2.79
CA MET A 202 -11.67 -8.46 4.12
C MET A 202 -12.77 -9.51 4.07
N LYS A 203 -13.70 -9.41 3.11
CA LYS A 203 -14.66 -10.49 2.84
C LYS A 203 -13.93 -11.79 2.50
N GLY A 204 -12.89 -11.73 1.67
CA GLY A 204 -12.04 -12.87 1.36
C GLY A 204 -11.36 -13.45 2.60
N PHE A 205 -10.79 -12.59 3.45
CA PHE A 205 -10.21 -13.01 4.73
C PHE A 205 -11.22 -13.70 5.64
N ALA A 206 -12.42 -13.14 5.83
CA ALA A 206 -13.49 -13.74 6.61
C ALA A 206 -13.90 -15.12 6.06
N GLY A 207 -13.99 -15.25 4.73
CA GLY A 207 -14.26 -16.53 4.07
C GLY A 207 -13.20 -17.60 4.38
N PHE A 208 -11.91 -17.23 4.41
CA PHE A 208 -10.85 -18.17 4.82
C PHE A 208 -10.97 -18.56 6.29
N LEU A 209 -11.25 -17.61 7.18
CA LEU A 209 -11.45 -17.93 8.60
C LEU A 209 -12.63 -18.88 8.81
N ARG A 210 -13.70 -18.75 8.01
CA ARG A 210 -14.85 -19.65 8.09
C ARG A 210 -14.51 -21.07 7.64
N GLN A 211 -13.66 -21.23 6.63
CA GLN A 211 -13.25 -22.55 6.16
C GLN A 211 -12.55 -23.35 7.27
N ASP A 212 -11.78 -22.66 8.11
CA ASP A 212 -11.03 -23.26 9.23
C ASP A 212 -11.64 -22.88 10.60
N LEU A 213 -12.97 -22.71 10.68
CA LEU A 213 -13.65 -22.11 11.84
C LEU A 213 -13.25 -22.75 13.17
N ASP A 214 -13.27 -24.08 13.27
CA ASP A 214 -12.95 -24.80 14.51
C ASP A 214 -11.50 -24.58 14.95
N ALA A 215 -10.57 -24.66 14.00
CA ALA A 215 -9.15 -24.48 14.25
C ALA A 215 -8.83 -23.03 14.68
N VAL A 216 -9.42 -22.05 13.99
CA VAL A 216 -9.25 -20.63 14.34
C VAL A 216 -9.91 -20.33 15.68
N THR A 217 -11.11 -20.85 15.95
CA THR A 217 -11.80 -20.69 17.24
C THR A 217 -10.96 -21.24 18.38
N ALA A 218 -10.39 -22.44 18.21
CA ALA A 218 -9.47 -23.03 19.19
C ALA A 218 -8.23 -22.15 19.39
N GLY A 219 -7.60 -21.68 18.31
CA GLY A 219 -6.44 -20.78 18.38
C GLY A 219 -6.73 -19.41 19.03
N LEU A 220 -7.99 -18.98 19.02
CA LEU A 220 -8.46 -17.76 19.68
C LEU A 220 -9.08 -18.01 21.06
N THR A 221 -9.08 -19.23 21.59
CA THR A 221 -9.73 -19.53 22.89
C THR A 221 -8.80 -20.27 23.84
N LEU A 222 -7.97 -21.16 23.31
CA LEU A 222 -7.09 -21.99 24.12
C LEU A 222 -5.81 -21.22 24.48
N PRO A 223 -5.21 -21.47 25.66
CA PRO A 223 -3.92 -20.89 26.03
C PRO A 223 -2.75 -21.50 25.24
N TRP A 224 -3.00 -22.60 24.53
CA TRP A 224 -1.99 -23.35 23.79
C TRP A 224 -1.83 -22.79 22.38
N SER A 225 -0.59 -22.56 21.97
CA SER A 225 -0.27 -22.16 20.60
C SER A 225 0.86 -23.00 20.04
N SER A 226 0.80 -23.28 18.74
CA SER A 226 1.89 -23.92 18.00
C SER A 226 3.06 -22.97 17.75
N GLY A 227 3.01 -21.71 18.20
CA GLY A 227 3.97 -20.67 17.81
C GLY A 227 5.42 -21.01 18.15
N VAL A 228 5.68 -21.56 19.34
CA VAL A 228 7.02 -21.99 19.75
C VAL A 228 7.51 -23.14 18.88
N VAL A 229 6.65 -24.13 18.61
CA VAL A 229 6.97 -25.29 17.76
C VAL A 229 7.22 -24.83 16.32
N GLU A 230 6.39 -23.96 15.77
CA GLU A 230 6.54 -23.36 14.45
C GLU A 230 7.83 -22.55 14.34
N GLY A 231 8.21 -21.82 15.40
CA GLY A 231 9.49 -21.12 15.49
C GLY A 231 10.68 -22.08 15.34
N HIS A 232 10.66 -23.20 16.07
CA HIS A 232 11.68 -24.25 15.94
C HIS A 232 11.68 -24.86 14.53
N VAL A 233 10.50 -25.20 13.99
CA VAL A 233 10.37 -25.73 12.63
C VAL A 233 10.92 -24.75 11.60
N ASN A 234 10.67 -23.45 11.76
CA ASN A 234 11.19 -22.42 10.87
C ASN A 234 12.72 -22.30 10.96
N ARG A 235 13.28 -22.32 12.18
CA ARG A 235 14.75 -22.37 12.39
C ARG A 235 15.38 -23.56 11.67
N VAL A 236 14.79 -24.75 11.83
CA VAL A 236 15.25 -25.98 11.15
C VAL A 236 15.16 -25.83 9.63
N LYS A 237 14.05 -25.31 9.11
CA LYS A 237 13.86 -25.06 7.67
C LYS A 237 14.88 -24.06 7.13
N THR A 238 15.20 -22.99 7.87
CA THR A 238 16.22 -22.01 7.51
C THR A 238 17.60 -22.65 7.44
N LEU A 239 17.96 -23.44 8.46
CA LEU A 239 19.23 -24.18 8.47
C LEU A 239 19.34 -25.12 7.27
N LYS A 240 18.29 -25.88 6.98
CA LYS A 240 18.22 -26.77 5.82
C LYS A 240 18.35 -26.01 4.49
N ARG A 241 17.73 -24.82 4.37
CA ARG A 241 17.83 -23.96 3.18
C ARG A 241 19.23 -23.36 3.01
N ALA A 242 19.88 -22.91 4.09
CA ALA A 242 21.26 -22.45 4.07
C ALA A 242 22.24 -23.55 3.63
N MET A 243 21.83 -24.82 3.73
CA MET A 243 22.59 -25.99 3.29
C MET A 243 22.09 -26.55 1.95
N TYR A 244 21.37 -25.75 1.16
CA TYR A 244 20.85 -26.13 -0.17
C TYR A 244 20.02 -27.43 -0.15
N GLY A 245 19.32 -27.71 0.96
CA GLY A 245 18.53 -28.92 1.13
C GLY A 245 19.34 -30.18 1.47
N ARG A 246 20.68 -30.11 1.51
CA ARG A 246 21.60 -31.24 1.73
C ARG A 246 21.90 -31.50 3.21
N ALA A 247 20.89 -31.41 4.06
CA ALA A 247 21.05 -31.63 5.48
C ALA A 247 20.28 -32.89 5.91
N SER A 248 21.02 -33.99 6.12
CA SER A 248 20.49 -35.20 6.76
C SER A 248 20.11 -34.92 8.21
N PHE A 249 19.32 -35.80 8.83
CA PHE A 249 18.93 -35.62 10.23
C PHE A 249 20.14 -35.48 11.16
N ALA A 250 21.17 -36.33 10.98
CA ALA A 250 22.41 -36.26 11.76
C ALA A 250 23.09 -34.88 11.63
N LEU A 251 23.19 -34.36 10.41
CA LEU A 251 23.84 -33.08 10.14
C LEU A 251 23.04 -31.88 10.68
N LEU A 252 21.70 -31.93 10.58
CA LEU A 252 20.81 -30.95 11.22
C LEU A 252 20.95 -30.97 12.74
N ARG A 253 20.94 -32.17 13.34
CA ARG A 253 21.09 -32.35 14.79
C ARG A 253 22.40 -31.78 15.28
N THR A 254 23.53 -32.12 14.64
CA THR A 254 24.85 -31.59 15.02
C THR A 254 24.87 -30.07 14.96
N ARG A 255 24.41 -29.46 13.86
CA ARG A 255 24.41 -27.99 13.74
C ARG A 255 23.50 -27.27 14.72
N ILE A 256 22.36 -27.85 15.08
CA ILE A 256 21.44 -27.24 16.05
C ILE A 256 22.07 -27.28 17.45
N LEU A 257 22.69 -28.40 17.82
CA LEU A 257 23.31 -28.60 19.12
C LEU A 257 24.64 -27.84 19.28
N THR A 258 25.34 -27.49 18.19
CA THR A 258 26.59 -26.71 18.25
C THR A 258 26.41 -25.19 18.07
N GLN A 259 25.18 -24.72 17.81
CA GLN A 259 24.82 -23.30 17.71
C GLN A 259 24.09 -22.78 18.96
N SER A 260 24.14 -23.51 20.08
CA SER A 260 23.64 -23.07 21.40
C SER A 260 24.69 -22.32 22.18
#